data_AF-A0A1I6MBV8-F1
#
_entry.id   AF-A0A1I6MBV8-F1
#
_cell.length_a   1.000
_cell.length_b   1.000
_cell.length_c   1.000
_cell.angle_alpha   90.00
_cell.angle_beta   90.00
_cell.angle_gamma   90.00
#
_symmetry.space_group_name_H-M   'P 1'
#
loop_
_entity.id
_entity.type
_entity.pdbx_description
1 polymer ?
#
loop_
_entity_poly.entity_id
_entity_poly.type
_entity_poly.pdbx_seq_one_letter_code
_entity_poly.pdbx_strand_id
1 'polypeptide(L)'
;MARPAEHAAMDAERKAVVVDVGLGALCVAMGLLYASRGALPYWWLTAVTALLTVALAWADDHGVVGGWTTVVVVAAFGVAVLALGLVAGPAVVSAVIPAVLAGIGAGIVPYRLYYGVVRPVPSGRVADVGERAL
;
A
#
# COMPACT_ATOMS: atom_id res chain seq x y z
N MET A 1 -25.35 14.23 -23.99
CA MET A 1 -25.17 12.77 -24.07
C MET A 1 -23.78 12.44 -23.54
N ALA A 2 -23.64 12.33 -22.22
CA ALA A 2 -22.45 11.75 -21.60
C ALA A 2 -22.37 10.28 -22.03
N ARG A 3 -21.21 9.86 -22.54
CA ARG A 3 -21.05 8.61 -23.30
C ARG A 3 -20.85 7.44 -22.34
N PRO A 4 -21.31 6.21 -22.65
CA PRO A 4 -21.15 5.02 -21.79
C PRO A 4 -19.71 4.74 -21.29
N ALA A 5 -18.69 5.22 -22.01
CA ALA A 5 -17.29 5.15 -21.59
C ALA A 5 -16.99 5.95 -20.30
N GLU A 6 -17.71 7.04 -20.07
CA GLU A 6 -17.55 7.91 -18.90
C GLU A 6 -18.05 7.22 -17.62
N HIS A 7 -19.15 6.47 -17.71
CA HIS A 7 -19.66 5.65 -16.60
C HIS A 7 -18.70 4.52 -16.23
N ALA A 8 -18.17 3.79 -17.22
CA ALA A 8 -17.21 2.72 -16.97
C ALA A 8 -15.90 3.23 -16.33
N ALA A 9 -15.42 4.41 -16.74
CA ALA A 9 -14.24 5.03 -16.14
C ALA A 9 -14.46 5.42 -14.68
N MET A 10 -15.60 6.05 -14.37
CA MET A 10 -15.97 6.39 -12.99
C MET A 10 -16.10 5.14 -12.09
N ASP A 11 -16.64 4.05 -12.62
CA ASP A 11 -16.76 2.79 -11.86
C ASP A 11 -15.40 2.17 -11.57
N ALA A 12 -14.46 2.22 -12.53
CA ALA A 12 -13.09 1.73 -12.35
C ALA A 12 -12.31 2.56 -11.32
N GLU A 13 -12.41 3.89 -11.36
CA GLU A 13 -11.80 4.79 -10.37
C GLU A 13 -12.32 4.50 -8.96
N ARG A 14 -13.66 4.42 -8.81
CA ARG A 14 -14.29 4.11 -7.53
C ARG A 14 -13.86 2.76 -6.99
N LYS A 15 -13.80 1.74 -7.85
CA LYS A 15 -13.35 0.40 -7.49
C LYS A 15 -11.89 0.41 -7.03
N ALA A 16 -11.00 1.12 -7.74
CA ALA A 16 -9.60 1.26 -7.36
C ALA A 16 -9.45 1.88 -5.96
N VAL A 17 -10.14 2.98 -5.70
CA VAL A 17 -10.10 3.68 -4.40
C VAL A 17 -10.64 2.78 -3.28
N VAL A 18 -11.80 2.14 -3.47
CA VAL A 18 -12.41 1.29 -2.44
C VAL A 18 -11.53 0.09 -2.10
N VAL A 19 -10.96 -0.57 -3.12
CA VAL A 19 -10.07 -1.72 -2.91
C VAL A 19 -8.81 -1.31 -2.17
N ASP A 20 -8.14 -0.25 -2.62
CA ASP A 20 -6.85 0.16 -2.05
C ASP A 20 -7.02 0.76 -0.65
N VAL A 21 -8.09 1.53 -0.40
CA VAL A 21 -8.44 2.01 0.95
C VAL A 21 -8.86 0.86 1.86
N GLY A 22 -9.64 -0.10 1.36
CA GLY A 22 -10.05 -1.28 2.13
C GLY A 22 -8.86 -2.14 2.55
N LEU A 23 -7.93 -2.40 1.62
CA LEU A 23 -6.69 -3.11 1.90
C LEU A 23 -5.81 -2.33 2.89
N GLY A 24 -5.66 -1.02 2.69
CA GLY A 24 -4.92 -0.15 3.60
C GLY A 24 -5.50 -0.14 5.01
N ALA A 25 -6.82 -0.02 5.14
CA ALA A 25 -7.52 -0.07 6.42
C ALA A 25 -7.36 -1.42 7.11
N LEU A 26 -7.41 -2.53 6.35
CA LEU A 26 -7.13 -3.86 6.87
C LEU A 26 -5.68 -3.97 7.40
N CYS A 27 -4.70 -3.43 6.66
CA CYS A 27 -3.31 -3.39 7.10
C CYS A 27 -3.14 -2.57 8.39
N VAL A 28 -3.77 -1.40 8.50
CA VAL A 28 -3.77 -0.62 9.76
C VAL A 28 -4.41 -1.42 10.90
N ALA A 29 -5.59 -2.00 10.67
CA ALA A 29 -6.29 -2.78 11.70
C ALA A 29 -5.44 -3.95 12.20
N MET A 30 -4.83 -4.72 11.29
CA MET A 30 -3.92 -5.81 11.65
C MET A 30 -2.68 -5.29 12.39
N GLY A 31 -2.07 -4.20 11.92
CA GLY A 31 -0.95 -3.56 12.59
C GLY A 31 -1.27 -3.15 14.03
N LEU A 32 -2.45 -2.58 14.27
CA LEU A 32 -2.91 -2.19 15.60
C LEU A 32 -3.27 -3.40 16.47
N LEU A 33 -3.93 -4.43 15.91
CA LEU A 33 -4.31 -5.63 16.65
C LEU A 33 -3.11 -6.41 17.17
N TYR A 34 -2.02 -6.46 16.39
CA TYR A 34 -0.80 -7.15 16.77
C TYR A 34 0.26 -6.24 17.39
N ALA A 35 0.02 -4.93 17.48
CA ALA A 35 0.95 -4.01 18.12
C ALA A 35 1.07 -4.33 19.62
N SER A 36 2.26 -4.79 20.01
CA SER A 36 2.61 -4.96 21.42
C SER A 36 3.37 -3.74 21.94
N ARG A 37 3.49 -3.59 23.27
CA ARG A 37 4.39 -2.57 23.85
C ARG A 37 5.86 -2.74 23.39
N GLY A 38 6.24 -3.95 22.99
CA GLY A 38 7.56 -4.23 22.40
C GLY A 38 7.76 -3.64 21.00
N ALA A 39 6.70 -3.15 20.34
CA ALA A 39 6.79 -2.47 19.04
C ALA A 39 7.11 -0.97 19.15
N LEU A 40 6.95 -0.35 20.34
CA LEU A 40 7.19 1.08 20.54
C LEU A 40 8.60 1.55 20.14
N PRO A 41 9.69 0.83 20.44
CA PRO A 41 11.03 1.21 19.99
C PRO A 41 11.19 1.23 18.46
N TYR A 42 10.30 0.54 17.75
CA TYR A 42 10.33 0.36 16.30
C TYR A 42 9.29 1.23 15.57
N TRP A 43 8.74 2.26 16.23
CA TRP A 43 7.76 3.17 15.62
C TRP A 43 8.23 3.78 14.29
N TRP A 44 9.55 3.98 14.14
CA TRP A 44 10.16 4.53 12.94
C TRP A 44 9.99 3.62 11.72
N LEU A 45 9.85 2.30 11.92
CA LEU A 45 9.55 1.36 10.82
C LEU A 45 8.19 1.65 10.19
N THR A 46 7.21 2.03 11.00
CA THR A 46 5.89 2.47 10.50
C THR A 46 6.06 3.67 9.57
N ALA A 47 6.84 4.68 9.99
CA ALA A 47 7.08 5.89 9.20
C ALA A 47 7.84 5.60 7.90
N VAL A 48 8.94 4.83 7.96
CA VAL A 48 9.73 4.45 6.79
C VAL A 48 8.89 3.64 5.81
N THR A 49 8.12 2.68 6.31
CA THR A 49 7.27 1.83 5.46
C THR A 49 6.14 2.63 4.82
N ALA A 50 5.55 3.59 5.54
CA ALA A 50 4.55 4.49 4.98
C ALA A 50 5.12 5.33 3.84
N LEU A 51 6.29 5.94 4.03
CA LEU A 51 6.97 6.72 2.99
C LEU A 51 7.34 5.86 1.78
N LEU A 52 7.86 4.66 2.01
CA LEU A 52 8.19 3.71 0.94
C LEU A 52 6.94 3.29 0.16
N THR A 53 5.83 3.04 0.85
CA THR A 53 4.56 2.67 0.24
C THR A 53 4.02 3.81 -0.63
N VAL A 54 4.08 5.06 -0.15
CA VAL A 54 3.69 6.24 -0.93
C VAL A 54 4.58 6.39 -2.16
N ALA A 55 5.90 6.28 -2.00
CA ALA A 55 6.84 6.42 -3.11
C ALA A 55 6.64 5.35 -4.19
N LEU A 56 6.44 4.09 -3.78
CA LEU A 56 6.16 2.99 -4.70
C LEU A 56 4.80 3.16 -5.39
N ALA A 57 3.75 3.47 -4.64
CA ALA A 57 2.42 3.69 -5.22
C ALA A 57 2.45 4.85 -6.23
N TRP A 58 3.16 5.93 -5.90
CA TRP A 58 3.34 7.06 -6.82
C TRP A 58 4.10 6.66 -8.08
N ALA A 59 5.23 5.96 -7.92
CA ALA A 59 6.06 5.55 -9.05
C ALA A 59 5.32 4.58 -10.00
N ASP A 60 4.54 3.65 -9.44
CA ASP A 60 3.72 2.67 -10.16
C ASP A 60 2.59 3.37 -10.92
N ASP A 61 1.79 4.18 -10.21
CA ASP A 61 0.66 4.92 -10.76
C ASP A 61 1.04 5.89 -11.91
N HIS A 62 2.25 6.45 -11.85
CA HIS A 62 2.76 7.41 -12.83
C HIS A 62 3.67 6.76 -13.89
N GLY A 63 3.81 5.43 -13.89
CA GLY A 63 4.62 4.70 -14.87
C GLY A 63 6.11 5.02 -14.82
N VAL A 64 6.61 5.54 -13.69
CA VAL A 64 8.04 5.80 -13.45
C VAL A 64 8.79 4.49 -13.34
N VAL A 65 8.15 3.47 -12.75
CA VAL A 65 8.64 2.10 -12.72
C VAL A 65 7.70 1.22 -13.55
N GLY A 66 8.29 0.31 -14.33
CA GLY A 66 7.55 -0.61 -15.18
C GLY A 66 7.59 -2.05 -14.67
N GLY A 67 6.60 -2.84 -15.09
CA GLY A 67 6.58 -4.29 -14.96
C GLY A 67 6.59 -4.78 -13.51
N TRP A 68 7.57 -5.61 -13.16
CA TRP A 68 7.63 -6.31 -11.87
C TRP A 68 8.38 -5.52 -10.78
N THR A 69 8.80 -4.29 -11.05
CA THR A 69 9.69 -3.53 -10.14
C THR A 69 9.08 -3.36 -8.75
N THR A 70 7.82 -2.92 -8.68
CA THR A 70 7.08 -2.77 -7.41
C THR A 70 7.00 -4.10 -6.66
N VAL A 71 6.72 -5.20 -7.37
CA VAL A 71 6.67 -6.56 -6.80
C VAL A 71 8.04 -6.98 -6.26
N VAL A 72 9.12 -6.75 -7.00
CA VAL A 72 10.48 -7.09 -6.61
C VAL A 72 10.91 -6.29 -5.37
N VAL A 73 10.61 -5.00 -5.30
CA VAL A 73 10.95 -4.17 -4.14
C VAL A 73 10.17 -4.64 -2.90
N VAL A 74 8.88 -4.89 -3.03
CA VAL A 74 8.05 -5.40 -1.92
C VAL A 74 8.53 -6.78 -1.47
N ALA A 75 8.85 -7.68 -2.41
CA ALA A 75 9.38 -9.01 -2.09
C ALA A 75 10.75 -8.93 -1.40
N ALA A 76 11.67 -8.12 -1.92
CA ALA A 76 12.99 -7.91 -1.32
C ALA A 76 12.88 -7.32 0.10
N PHE A 77 11.99 -6.35 0.30
CA PHE A 77 11.72 -5.79 1.62
C PHE A 77 11.15 -6.84 2.59
N GLY A 78 10.18 -7.65 2.14
CA GLY A 78 9.64 -8.76 2.92
C GLY A 78 10.71 -9.78 3.32
N VAL A 79 11.58 -10.18 2.38
CA VAL A 79 12.71 -11.08 2.65
C VAL A 79 13.68 -10.47 3.66
N ALA A 80 14.00 -9.18 3.54
CA ALA A 80 14.89 -8.50 4.48
C ALA A 80 14.31 -8.47 5.90
N VAL A 81 13.00 -8.20 6.04
CA VAL A 81 12.29 -8.23 7.33
C VAL A 81 12.31 -9.64 7.94
N LEU A 82 12.04 -10.67 7.14
CA LEU A 82 12.09 -12.07 7.60
C LEU A 82 13.50 -12.50 8.01
N ALA A 83 14.52 -12.12 7.22
CA ALA A 83 15.92 -12.42 7.50
C ALA A 83 16.38 -11.73 8.80
N LEU A 84 16.03 -10.45 9.00
CA LEU A 84 16.29 -9.75 10.26
C LEU A 84 15.63 -10.48 11.44
N GLY A 85 14.41 -10.97 11.22
CA GLY A 85 13.67 -11.79 12.16
C GLY A 85 14.37 -13.08 12.57
N LEU A 86 14.93 -13.81 11.60
CA LEU A 86 15.67 -15.04 11.84
C LEU A 86 16.94 -14.80 12.68
N VAL A 87 17.62 -13.68 12.46
CA VAL A 87 18.86 -13.33 13.17
C VAL A 87 18.59 -12.76 14.57
N ALA A 88 17.59 -11.89 14.69
CA ALA A 88 17.30 -11.16 15.94
C ALA A 88 16.31 -11.88 16.86
N GLY A 89 15.67 -12.94 16.37
CA GLY A 89 14.78 -13.81 17.13
C GLY A 89 13.28 -13.46 17.03
N PRO A 90 12.39 -14.38 17.46
CA PRO A 90 10.94 -14.28 17.21
C PRO A 90 10.27 -13.03 17.82
N ALA A 91 10.81 -12.53 18.94
CA ALA A 91 10.28 -11.34 19.61
C ALA A 91 10.47 -10.06 18.79
N VAL A 92 11.51 -10.00 17.94
CA VAL A 92 11.72 -8.87 17.04
C VAL A 92 10.75 -8.94 15.87
N VAL A 93 10.52 -10.14 15.32
CA VAL A 93 9.53 -10.36 14.25
C VAL A 93 8.14 -9.91 14.66
N SER A 94 7.70 -10.29 15.86
CA SER A 94 6.39 -9.93 16.38
C SER A 94 6.25 -8.43 16.67
N ALA A 95 7.34 -7.69 16.82
CA ALA A 95 7.35 -6.23 16.93
C ALA A 95 7.41 -5.52 15.56
N VAL A 96 8.13 -6.10 14.59
CA VAL A 96 8.36 -5.51 13.26
C VAL A 96 7.16 -5.68 12.32
N ILE A 97 6.56 -6.87 12.25
CA ILE A 97 5.44 -7.13 11.34
C ILE A 97 4.27 -6.16 11.56
N PRO A 98 3.82 -5.89 12.80
CA PRO A 98 2.72 -4.97 13.04
C PRO A 98 3.06 -3.53 12.64
N ALA A 99 4.31 -3.08 12.88
CA ALA A 99 4.78 -1.77 12.49
C ALA A 99 4.80 -1.60 10.95
N VAL A 100 5.26 -2.63 10.23
CA VAL A 100 5.24 -2.66 8.76
C VAL A 100 3.81 -2.62 8.23
N LEU A 101 2.90 -3.45 8.75
CA LEU A 101 1.50 -3.46 8.33
C LEU A 101 0.82 -2.11 8.58
N ALA A 102 1.02 -1.53 9.77
CA ALA A 102 0.53 -0.20 10.09
C ALA A 102 1.10 0.86 9.12
N GLY A 103 2.38 0.76 8.77
CA GLY A 103 3.04 1.66 7.83
C GLY A 103 2.49 1.57 6.42
N ILE A 104 2.28 0.35 5.89
CA ILE A 104 1.66 0.15 4.57
C ILE A 104 0.29 0.81 4.52
N GLY A 105 -0.54 0.54 5.52
CA GLY A 105 -1.87 1.13 5.62
C GLY A 105 -1.83 2.66 5.75
N ALA A 106 -0.95 3.17 6.62
CA ALA A 106 -0.74 4.60 6.82
C ALA A 106 -0.15 5.32 5.60
N GLY A 107 0.50 4.60 4.68
CA GLY A 107 0.96 5.15 3.40
C GLY A 107 -0.15 5.14 2.34
N ILE A 108 -0.78 3.99 2.12
CA ILE A 108 -1.71 3.81 1.00
C ILE A 108 -3.04 4.55 1.20
N VAL A 109 -3.59 4.57 2.42
CA VAL A 109 -4.89 5.21 2.70
C VAL A 109 -4.85 6.72 2.41
N PRO A 110 -3.95 7.53 3.01
CA PRO A 110 -3.93 8.96 2.73
C PRO A 110 -3.54 9.27 1.29
N TYR A 111 -2.65 8.47 0.68
CA TYR A 111 -2.30 8.62 -0.73
C TYR A 111 -3.52 8.44 -1.63
N ARG A 112 -4.31 7.38 -1.42
CA ARG A 112 -5.52 7.10 -2.21
C ARG A 112 -6.64 8.08 -1.93
N LEU A 113 -6.81 8.54 -0.69
CA LEU A 113 -7.77 9.60 -0.38
C LEU A 113 -7.37 10.92 -1.05
N TYR A 114 -6.08 11.25 -1.09
CA TYR A 114 -5.60 12.43 -1.83
C TYR A 114 -5.93 12.34 -3.32
N TYR A 115 -5.60 11.21 -3.97
CA TYR A 115 -5.88 10.97 -5.39
C TYR A 115 -7.31 10.50 -5.72
N GLY A 116 -8.20 10.40 -4.73
CA GLY A 116 -9.63 10.12 -4.94
C GLY A 116 -10.53 11.30 -4.60
N VAL A 117 -10.07 12.22 -3.74
CA VAL A 117 -10.86 13.36 -3.24
C VAL A 117 -10.29 14.71 -3.70
N VAL A 118 -8.97 14.87 -3.68
CA VAL A 118 -8.29 16.16 -3.96
C VAL A 118 -7.79 16.23 -5.40
N ARG A 119 -7.27 15.11 -5.91
CA ARG A 119 -6.79 14.93 -7.28
C ARG A 119 -7.54 13.75 -7.90
N PRO A 120 -7.65 13.69 -9.24
CA PRO A 120 -8.16 12.51 -9.93
C PRO A 120 -7.18 11.33 -9.79
N VAL A 121 -7.69 10.11 -9.86
CA VAL A 121 -6.87 8.89 -9.75
C VAL A 121 -5.96 8.82 -10.99
N PRO A 122 -4.66 8.51 -10.83
CA PRO A 122 -3.75 8.39 -11.96
C PRO A 122 -4.23 7.35 -12.99
N SER A 123 -4.13 7.69 -14.28
CA SER A 123 -4.67 6.87 -15.37
C SER A 123 -4.04 5.49 -15.48
N GLY A 124 -2.76 5.34 -15.08
CA GLY A 124 -2.09 4.04 -15.04
C GLY A 124 -2.82 3.05 -14.11
N ARG A 125 -3.31 3.53 -12.97
CA ARG A 125 -4.05 2.70 -12.01
C ARG A 125 -5.44 2.30 -12.53
N VAL A 126 -6.12 3.22 -13.20
CA VAL A 126 -7.45 2.96 -13.77
C VAL A 126 -7.37 1.95 -14.91
N ALA A 127 -6.33 2.04 -15.75
CA ALA A 127 -6.05 1.08 -16.82
C ALA A 127 -5.83 -0.34 -16.27
N ASP A 128 -5.01 -0.49 -15.21
CA ASP A 128 -4.78 -1.76 -14.53
C ASP A 128 -6.05 -2.41 -13.99
N VAL A 129 -6.95 -1.62 -13.39
CA VAL A 129 -8.21 -2.12 -12.84
C VAL A 129 -9.19 -2.50 -13.96
N GLY A 130 -9.17 -1.76 -15.07
CA GLY A 130 -9.95 -2.08 -16.27
C GLY A 130 -9.50 -3.37 -16.94
N GLU A 131 -8.18 -3.58 -17.08
CA GLU A 131 -7.60 -4.78 -17.70
C GLU A 131 -7.86 -6.04 -16.87
N ARG A 132 -7.87 -5.94 -15.53
CA ARG A 132 -8.18 -7.07 -14.62
C ARG A 132 -9.68 -7.36 -14.46
N ALA A 133 -10.55 -6.51 -15.00
CA ALA A 133 -12.01 -6.66 -14.91
C ALA A 133 -12.64 -7.24 -16.20
N LEU A 134 -11.86 -7.33 -17.27
CA LEU A 134 -12.19 -7.98 -18.55
C LEU A 134 -11.64 -9.42 -18.56
#